data_AF-A0A1Z5JT80-F1
#
_entry.id   AF-A0A1Z5JT80-F1
#
_cell.length_a   1.000
_cell.length_b   1.000
_cell.length_c   1.000
_cell.angle_alpha   90.00
_cell.angle_beta   90.00
_cell.angle_gamma   90.00
#
_symmetry.space_group_name_H-M   'P 1'
#
loop_
_entity.id
_entity.type
_entity.pdbx_description
1 polymer ?
#
loop_
_entity_poly.entity_id
_entity_poly.type
_entity_poly.pdbx_seq_one_letter_code
_entity_poly.pdbx_strand_id
1 'polypeptide(L)'
;MLVPMQRNILGFKTYSHPYIEVYVDGKLLGKTKHAYRTVNPAWKSGNSFSTHYDAITAKEKASRSERIELHVHHLGKGGVAAFMGAVRIPLLTHGRAEWYPVQQRSALDSGLYCINASGELQVQVNFTAHSYPELKPGHELLISGNAEISLNLSWSSDSSLETSCVALDGKNGHVLWKECVYFANRINMSKSVARPEVQDHKDMATRDSLLFDFGMVPENVAAFFVVLTIRDKSFTLSDLQSFQLSVRNESTRGGIGHISVNFASKETSAILLRITRSTLGTSSTWKIATIIKGYKVFREFGSLLPQLQELSGDILPNIGTPTGRTALMRCGDSLQLLDYVPDHLPSKLVTGFFWKVKNREPLKVAVSLLDEELREVDAIHRTQPGSLTSQGVLYSGGNEEYEKFEVAFAQLSSDVHYICFVLGPCSRQKVDDIENVACHIVNSALGAELARCTLSSFESVPTKSIGLGCFYKTGKGWSFTILGLCSTDTTFAGRLSELRNHIFENPLEPAVSLPHPRLLKSVMPPAIPLPPPRQLVFSDIVEAHHKFNHGQNVSTSTLLTVRRQSEKQYKI
;
A
#
# COMPACT_ATOMS: atom_id res chain seq x y z
N MET A 1 -40.32 34.25 4.31
CA MET A 1 -40.64 34.23 5.76
C MET A 1 -40.95 32.82 6.20
N LEU A 2 -40.29 32.31 7.24
CA LEU A 2 -40.51 30.96 7.79
C LEU A 2 -41.79 30.87 8.63
N VAL A 3 -42.32 29.66 8.79
CA VAL A 3 -43.50 29.40 9.62
C VAL A 3 -43.28 29.81 11.10
N PRO A 4 -44.20 30.56 11.73
CA PRO A 4 -44.13 30.86 13.15
C PRO A 4 -44.56 29.65 14.00
N MET A 5 -43.83 29.35 15.07
CA MET A 5 -44.12 28.22 15.97
C MET A 5 -44.54 28.65 17.38
N GLN A 6 -44.12 29.84 17.83
CA GLN A 6 -44.40 30.36 19.18
C GLN A 6 -45.55 31.36 19.19
N ARG A 7 -46.35 31.28 20.25
CA ARG A 7 -47.51 32.15 20.46
C ARG A 7 -47.12 33.42 21.23
N ASN A 8 -47.71 34.55 20.84
CA ASN A 8 -47.67 35.78 21.64
C ASN A 8 -48.63 35.68 22.83
N ILE A 9 -48.71 36.75 23.64
CA ILE A 9 -49.59 36.85 24.81
C ILE A 9 -51.09 36.70 24.47
N LEU A 10 -51.48 36.93 23.22
CA LEU A 10 -52.84 36.79 22.72
C LEU A 10 -53.10 35.41 22.09
N GLY A 11 -52.12 34.49 22.16
CA GLY A 11 -52.25 33.13 21.63
C GLY A 11 -51.95 32.98 20.14
N PHE A 12 -51.62 34.05 19.41
CA PHE A 12 -51.29 34.00 17.98
C PHE A 12 -49.85 33.58 17.73
N LYS A 13 -49.63 32.62 16.81
CA LYS A 13 -48.28 32.24 16.38
C LYS A 13 -47.62 33.39 15.62
N THR A 14 -46.56 33.98 16.16
CA THR A 14 -45.96 35.22 15.64
C THR A 14 -44.46 35.13 15.40
N TYR A 15 -43.74 34.22 16.07
CA TYR A 15 -42.29 34.10 15.92
C TYR A 15 -41.79 32.66 16.07
N SER A 16 -40.51 32.46 15.75
CA SER A 16 -39.79 31.19 15.93
C SER A 16 -38.39 31.45 16.51
N HIS A 17 -37.71 30.37 16.96
CA HIS A 17 -36.28 30.36 17.29
C HIS A 17 -35.52 29.44 16.32
N PRO A 18 -35.46 29.79 15.02
CA PRO A 18 -35.04 28.84 14.00
C PRO A 18 -33.52 28.59 14.03
N TYR A 19 -33.12 27.35 13.82
CA TYR A 19 -31.76 26.93 13.49
C TYR A 19 -31.78 25.89 12.37
N ILE A 20 -30.64 25.67 11.73
CA ILE A 20 -30.51 24.74 10.60
C ILE A 20 -29.53 23.63 10.95
N GLU A 21 -29.87 22.41 10.57
CA GLU A 21 -28.97 21.27 10.51
C GLU A 21 -28.66 20.95 9.05
N VAL A 22 -27.38 20.79 8.71
CA VAL A 22 -26.91 20.57 7.34
C VAL A 22 -26.58 19.10 7.15
N TYR A 23 -27.28 18.44 6.26
CA TYR A 23 -27.08 17.05 5.91
C TYR A 23 -26.56 16.91 4.49
N VAL A 24 -25.52 16.09 4.34
CA VAL A 24 -25.06 15.63 3.04
C VAL A 24 -24.86 14.13 3.14
N ASP A 25 -25.38 13.38 2.17
CA ASP A 25 -25.35 11.90 2.17
C ASP A 25 -26.02 11.26 3.38
N GLY A 26 -27.03 11.92 3.94
CA GLY A 26 -27.69 11.50 5.18
C GLY A 26 -26.84 11.71 6.45
N LYS A 27 -25.62 12.27 6.34
CA LYS A 27 -24.75 12.57 7.49
C LYS A 27 -24.85 14.04 7.86
N LEU A 28 -25.00 14.31 9.16
CA LEU A 28 -24.99 15.66 9.71
C LEU A 28 -23.57 16.26 9.60
N LEU A 29 -23.41 17.31 8.80
CA LEU A 29 -22.17 18.10 8.71
C LEU A 29 -22.03 19.12 9.84
N GLY A 30 -23.15 19.62 10.36
CA GLY A 30 -23.17 20.58 11.45
C GLY A 30 -24.47 21.35 11.54
N LYS A 31 -24.53 22.28 12.49
CA LYS A 31 -25.73 23.09 12.75
C LYS A 31 -25.40 24.55 12.99
N THR A 32 -26.33 25.45 12.66
CA THR A 32 -26.21 26.87 12.95
C THR A 32 -26.55 27.16 14.42
N LYS A 33 -26.15 28.34 14.91
CA LYS A 33 -26.77 28.92 16.11
C LYS A 33 -28.25 29.22 15.82
N HIS A 34 -29.10 29.17 16.85
CA HIS A 34 -30.50 29.56 16.71
C HIS A 34 -30.64 31.08 16.62
N ALA A 35 -31.54 31.55 15.75
CA ALA A 35 -31.94 32.94 15.70
C ALA A 35 -33.07 33.17 16.72
N TYR A 36 -33.11 34.31 17.38
CA TYR A 36 -34.07 34.55 18.46
C TYR A 36 -35.28 35.34 17.97
N ARG A 37 -36.50 34.88 18.32
CA ARG A 37 -37.79 35.56 18.08
C ARG A 37 -37.93 36.15 16.68
N THR A 38 -37.78 35.32 15.65
CA THR A 38 -37.87 35.76 14.26
C THR A 38 -38.43 34.69 13.35
N VAL A 39 -39.11 35.13 12.30
CA VAL A 39 -39.52 34.34 11.12
C VAL A 39 -38.71 34.70 9.88
N ASN A 40 -37.85 35.71 9.97
CA ASN A 40 -36.89 36.12 8.94
C ASN A 40 -35.48 36.05 9.54
N PRO A 41 -35.00 34.85 9.90
CA PRO A 41 -33.73 34.71 10.60
C PRO A 41 -32.57 35.19 9.75
N ALA A 42 -31.59 35.84 10.40
CA ALA A 42 -30.30 36.23 9.83
C ALA A 42 -29.18 35.55 10.62
N TRP A 43 -28.57 34.51 10.03
CA TRP A 43 -27.40 33.82 10.62
C TRP A 43 -26.13 34.46 10.04
N LYS A 44 -25.28 35.04 10.90
CA LYS A 44 -24.07 35.80 10.50
C LYS A 44 -22.98 34.93 9.84
N SER A 45 -22.07 35.58 9.11
CA SER A 45 -20.85 35.01 8.50
C SER A 45 -19.99 34.28 9.53
N GLY A 46 -19.71 33.00 9.29
CA GLY A 46 -18.96 32.11 10.19
C GLY A 46 -19.52 30.68 10.27
N ASN A 47 -20.76 30.45 9.82
CA ASN A 47 -21.35 29.10 9.73
C ASN A 47 -21.16 28.51 8.32
N SER A 48 -19.91 28.32 7.89
CA SER A 48 -19.62 27.55 6.67
C SER A 48 -19.46 26.08 7.03
N PHE A 49 -20.21 25.23 6.34
CA PHE A 49 -20.07 23.78 6.44
C PHE A 49 -19.39 23.26 5.19
N SER A 50 -18.45 22.33 5.36
CA SER A 50 -17.71 21.74 4.27
C SER A 50 -17.57 20.24 4.35
N THR A 51 -17.61 19.62 3.18
CA THR A 51 -17.32 18.19 2.97
C THR A 51 -16.42 18.04 1.75
N HIS A 52 -15.64 16.96 1.74
CA HIS A 52 -14.67 16.65 0.70
C HIS A 52 -15.04 15.35 -0.01
N TYR A 53 -15.05 15.40 -1.34
CA TYR A 53 -15.24 14.22 -2.20
C TYR A 53 -14.00 14.01 -3.08
N ASP A 54 -13.59 12.76 -3.24
CA ASP A 54 -12.74 12.37 -4.37
C ASP A 54 -13.54 12.40 -5.68
N ALA A 55 -12.85 12.32 -6.82
CA ALA A 55 -13.47 12.44 -8.14
C ALA A 55 -14.52 11.35 -8.45
N ILE A 56 -14.31 10.12 -7.95
CA ILE A 56 -15.19 8.98 -8.22
C ILE A 56 -16.47 9.11 -7.41
N THR A 57 -16.33 9.37 -6.11
CA THR A 57 -17.44 9.64 -5.21
C THR A 57 -18.22 10.87 -5.69
N ALA A 58 -17.54 11.94 -6.09
CA ALA A 58 -18.20 13.11 -6.67
C ALA A 58 -19.02 12.77 -7.93
N LYS A 59 -18.50 11.91 -8.82
CA LYS A 59 -19.22 11.42 -10.02
C LYS A 59 -20.46 10.61 -9.65
N GLU A 60 -20.34 9.63 -8.76
CA GLU A 60 -21.47 8.80 -8.34
C GLU A 60 -22.58 9.67 -7.75
N LYS A 61 -22.22 10.62 -6.89
CA LYS A 61 -23.15 11.54 -6.26
C LYS A 61 -23.81 12.49 -7.24
N ALA A 62 -23.05 13.02 -8.20
CA ALA A 62 -23.59 13.84 -9.27
C ALA A 62 -24.57 13.04 -10.15
N SER A 63 -24.22 11.81 -10.53
CA SER A 63 -25.06 10.94 -11.37
C SER A 63 -26.39 10.55 -10.70
N ARG A 64 -26.37 10.37 -9.38
CA ARG A 64 -27.57 10.07 -8.57
C ARG A 64 -28.42 11.30 -8.25
N SER A 65 -28.02 12.49 -8.72
CA SER A 65 -28.68 13.76 -8.37
C SER A 65 -28.88 13.91 -6.87
N GLU A 66 -27.88 13.50 -6.08
CA GLU A 66 -27.93 13.61 -4.63
C GLU A 66 -28.11 15.09 -4.21
N ARG A 67 -28.77 15.30 -3.07
CA ARG A 67 -29.19 16.62 -2.62
C ARG A 67 -28.61 16.90 -1.25
N ILE A 68 -28.14 18.12 -1.07
CA ILE A 68 -27.85 18.68 0.25
C ILE A 68 -29.21 18.96 0.89
N GLU A 69 -29.43 18.43 2.09
CA GLU A 69 -30.64 18.71 2.84
C GLU A 69 -30.34 19.67 3.99
N LEU A 70 -31.09 20.75 4.07
CA LEU A 70 -31.08 21.66 5.21
C LEU A 70 -32.35 21.43 6.00
N HIS A 71 -32.23 20.87 7.20
CA HIS A 71 -33.36 20.66 8.09
C HIS A 71 -33.54 21.91 8.95
N VAL A 72 -34.73 22.50 8.90
CA VAL A 72 -35.05 23.72 9.64
C VAL A 72 -35.76 23.33 10.93
N HIS A 73 -35.25 23.77 12.06
CA HIS A 73 -35.79 23.45 13.37
C HIS A 73 -36.09 24.69 14.18
N HIS A 74 -37.10 24.59 15.04
CA HIS A 74 -37.47 25.56 16.05
C HIS A 74 -36.97 25.10 17.41
N LEU A 75 -36.18 25.91 18.11
CA LEU A 75 -35.81 25.63 19.50
C LEU A 75 -36.90 26.12 20.47
N GLY A 76 -37.65 25.19 21.06
CA GLY A 76 -38.73 25.46 22.01
C GLY A 76 -38.26 25.66 23.46
N LYS A 77 -39.22 25.89 24.36
CA LYS A 77 -38.98 25.94 25.81
C LYS A 77 -38.42 24.60 26.30
N GLY A 78 -37.45 24.64 27.20
CA GLY A 78 -36.79 23.43 27.72
C GLY A 78 -35.79 22.78 26.74
N GLY A 79 -35.44 23.44 25.63
CA GLY A 79 -34.45 22.95 24.67
C GLY A 79 -34.97 21.92 23.66
N VAL A 80 -36.28 21.63 23.66
CA VAL A 80 -36.90 20.68 22.73
C VAL A 80 -36.97 21.29 21.33
N ALA A 81 -36.38 20.63 20.34
CA ALA A 81 -36.41 21.04 18.94
C ALA A 81 -37.68 20.52 18.24
N ALA A 82 -38.32 21.37 17.43
CA ALA A 82 -39.44 20.99 16.58
C ALA A 82 -39.10 21.25 15.11
N PHE A 83 -39.33 20.26 14.25
CA PHE A 83 -39.06 20.39 12.82
C PHE A 83 -40.03 21.37 12.14
N MET A 84 -39.50 22.22 11.28
CA MET A 84 -40.22 23.29 10.58
C MET A 84 -40.32 23.06 9.06
N GLY A 85 -39.53 22.13 8.52
CA GLY A 85 -39.44 21.86 7.09
C GLY A 85 -37.99 21.62 6.64
N ALA A 86 -37.81 21.18 5.39
CA ALA A 86 -36.50 20.96 4.81
C ALA A 86 -36.33 21.72 3.50
N VAL A 87 -35.10 22.13 3.23
CA VAL A 87 -34.68 22.64 1.92
C VAL A 87 -33.79 21.58 1.26
N ARG A 88 -34.02 21.33 -0.02
CA ARG A 88 -33.24 20.37 -0.82
C ARG A 88 -32.54 21.11 -1.93
N ILE A 89 -31.20 21.10 -1.90
CA ILE A 89 -30.36 21.81 -2.84
C ILE A 89 -29.64 20.78 -3.72
N PRO A 90 -29.72 20.88 -5.06
CA PRO A 90 -28.94 20.00 -5.93
C PRO A 90 -27.44 20.28 -5.76
N LEU A 91 -26.62 19.23 -5.71
CA LEU A 91 -25.17 19.29 -5.54
C LEU A 91 -24.41 20.07 -6.65
N LEU A 92 -25.08 20.50 -7.72
CA LEU A 92 -24.47 21.07 -8.94
C LEU A 92 -24.64 22.58 -9.11
N THR A 93 -25.06 23.31 -8.07
CA THR A 93 -25.35 24.74 -8.20
C THR A 93 -24.08 25.60 -8.12
N HIS A 94 -23.99 26.56 -9.05
CA HIS A 94 -22.92 27.55 -9.13
C HIS A 94 -22.90 28.44 -7.87
N GLY A 95 -21.76 29.06 -7.57
CA GLY A 95 -21.49 29.85 -6.35
C GLY A 95 -22.31 31.14 -6.13
N ARG A 96 -23.53 31.23 -6.64
CA ARG A 96 -24.47 32.32 -6.40
C ARG A 96 -25.40 31.97 -5.25
N ALA A 97 -25.82 32.99 -4.50
CA ALA A 97 -26.81 32.83 -3.45
C ALA A 97 -28.21 32.75 -4.09
N GLU A 98 -28.90 31.63 -3.91
CA GLU A 98 -30.23 31.39 -4.47
C GLU A 98 -31.25 31.16 -3.35
N TRP A 99 -32.51 31.51 -3.63
CA TRP A 99 -33.62 31.23 -2.73
C TRP A 99 -34.19 29.85 -3.04
N TYR A 100 -34.28 29.01 -2.01
CA TYR A 100 -34.86 27.69 -2.11
C TYR A 100 -36.09 27.56 -1.19
N PRO A 101 -37.18 26.93 -1.67
CA PRO A 101 -38.39 26.79 -0.88
C PRO A 101 -38.20 25.81 0.28
N VAL A 102 -38.77 26.14 1.43
CA VAL A 102 -38.89 25.21 2.56
C VAL A 102 -40.08 24.30 2.31
N GLN A 103 -39.83 23.00 2.21
CA GLN A 103 -40.81 21.99 1.85
C GLN A 103 -41.10 21.04 3.01
N GLN A 104 -42.26 20.38 2.91
CA GLN A 104 -42.63 19.28 3.79
C GLN A 104 -41.83 18.03 3.39
N ARG A 105 -41.50 17.16 4.35
CA ARG A 105 -41.04 15.80 4.04
C ARG A 105 -42.21 14.83 4.09
N SER A 106 -41.94 13.54 3.85
CA SER A 106 -42.96 12.50 3.91
C SER A 106 -43.60 12.43 5.31
N ALA A 107 -44.92 12.26 5.36
CA ALA A 107 -45.66 12.03 6.61
C ALA A 107 -45.28 10.71 7.30
N LEU A 108 -44.57 9.81 6.59
CA LEU A 108 -44.03 8.56 7.12
C LEU A 108 -42.73 8.76 7.92
N ASP A 109 -42.10 9.93 7.84
CA ASP A 109 -40.87 10.28 8.55
C ASP A 109 -41.24 11.02 9.85
N SER A 110 -41.60 10.26 10.88
CA SER A 110 -42.32 10.75 12.09
C SER A 110 -41.57 11.82 12.89
N GLY A 111 -40.26 11.98 12.68
CA GLY A 111 -39.43 13.04 13.27
C GLY A 111 -39.19 14.25 12.36
N LEU A 112 -39.50 14.16 11.07
CA LEU A 112 -39.16 15.17 10.05
C LEU A 112 -40.38 15.62 9.26
N TYR A 113 -41.58 15.59 9.84
CA TYR A 113 -42.80 16.06 9.19
C TYR A 113 -43.31 17.39 9.77
N CYS A 114 -43.60 18.36 8.92
CA CYS A 114 -44.23 19.62 9.30
C CYS A 114 -45.28 20.02 8.27
N ILE A 115 -46.57 19.90 8.62
CA ILE A 115 -47.70 20.18 7.72
C ILE A 115 -47.77 21.64 7.22
N ASN A 116 -47.14 22.57 7.95
CA ASN A 116 -47.16 24.00 7.62
C ASN A 116 -45.79 24.52 7.16
N ALA A 117 -44.90 23.62 6.70
CA ALA A 117 -43.61 24.04 6.16
C ALA A 117 -43.82 25.06 5.05
N SER A 118 -43.25 26.25 5.23
CA SER A 118 -43.44 27.40 4.36
C SER A 118 -42.30 28.39 4.52
N GLY A 119 -42.12 29.22 3.49
CA GLY A 119 -41.03 30.18 3.40
C GLY A 119 -39.92 29.73 2.48
N GLU A 120 -38.85 30.51 2.46
CA GLU A 120 -37.69 30.29 1.60
C GLU A 120 -36.42 30.58 2.40
N LEU A 121 -35.33 29.90 2.04
CA LEU A 121 -33.99 30.15 2.56
C LEU A 121 -33.07 30.58 1.42
N GLN A 122 -32.36 31.67 1.63
CA GLN A 122 -31.28 32.06 0.74
C GLN A 122 -30.01 31.30 1.11
N VAL A 123 -29.48 30.52 0.17
CA VAL A 123 -28.32 29.67 0.37
C VAL A 123 -27.34 29.88 -0.77
N GLN A 124 -26.08 30.10 -0.44
CA GLN A 124 -24.98 30.07 -1.40
C GLN A 124 -24.27 28.73 -1.24
N VAL A 125 -24.24 27.94 -2.30
CA VAL A 125 -23.45 26.70 -2.34
C VAL A 125 -22.26 26.96 -3.24
N ASN A 126 -21.07 26.94 -2.66
CA ASN A 126 -19.84 27.02 -3.44
C ASN A 126 -19.31 25.62 -3.67
N PHE A 127 -19.19 25.26 -4.94
CA PHE A 127 -18.49 24.08 -5.38
C PHE A 127 -17.10 24.50 -5.87
N THR A 128 -16.05 23.95 -5.28
CA THR A 128 -14.67 24.19 -5.75
C THR A 128 -14.02 22.87 -6.09
N ALA A 129 -13.71 22.63 -7.37
CA ALA A 129 -12.83 21.54 -7.77
C ALA A 129 -11.40 22.03 -7.96
N HIS A 130 -10.46 21.27 -7.44
CA HIS A 130 -9.04 21.49 -7.67
C HIS A 130 -8.48 20.30 -8.42
N SER A 131 -7.93 20.49 -9.62
CA SER A 131 -7.08 19.45 -10.21
C SER A 131 -5.75 19.45 -9.48
N TYR A 132 -5.39 18.33 -8.88
CA TYR A 132 -4.06 18.17 -8.31
C TYR A 132 -3.01 18.11 -9.42
N PRO A 133 -1.82 18.68 -9.22
CA PRO A 133 -0.78 18.68 -10.23
C PRO A 133 -0.40 17.25 -10.62
N GLU A 134 -0.19 17.05 -11.92
CA GLU A 134 0.49 15.85 -12.41
C GLU A 134 1.97 15.93 -12.01
N LEU A 135 2.44 14.90 -11.32
CA LEU A 135 3.79 14.76 -10.83
C LEU A 135 4.62 14.04 -11.90
N LYS A 136 5.61 14.76 -12.42
CA LYS A 136 6.57 14.27 -13.41
C LYS A 136 7.90 13.96 -12.73
N PRO A 137 8.79 13.16 -13.37
CA PRO A 137 10.13 12.93 -12.83
C PRO A 137 10.82 14.25 -12.48
N GLY A 138 11.35 14.37 -11.26
CA GLY A 138 12.00 15.57 -10.75
C GLY A 138 11.09 16.51 -9.94
N HIS A 139 9.76 16.36 -9.97
CA HIS A 139 8.89 17.11 -9.07
C HIS A 139 9.12 16.70 -7.61
N GLU A 140 9.07 17.68 -6.71
CA GLU A 140 9.26 17.49 -5.26
C GLU A 140 8.11 18.11 -4.47
N LEU A 141 7.48 17.33 -3.59
CA LEU A 141 6.45 17.78 -2.67
C LEU A 141 7.00 17.86 -1.25
N LEU A 142 6.70 18.94 -0.55
CA LEU A 142 7.00 19.10 0.88
C LEU A 142 5.77 18.75 1.71
N ILE A 143 5.98 17.91 2.72
CA ILE A 143 4.98 17.42 3.65
C ILE A 143 5.44 17.77 5.08
N SER A 144 4.49 18.13 5.95
CA SER A 144 4.80 18.41 7.35
C SER A 144 5.32 17.15 8.08
N GLY A 145 6.18 17.35 9.08
CA GLY A 145 6.83 16.27 9.82
C GLY A 145 5.88 15.25 10.47
N ASN A 146 4.69 15.69 10.87
CA ASN A 146 3.67 14.86 11.53
C ASN A 146 2.45 14.62 10.62
N ALA A 147 2.57 14.78 9.31
CA ALA A 147 1.45 14.52 8.41
C ALA A 147 1.20 13.02 8.27
N GLU A 148 -0.07 12.69 8.07
CA GLU A 148 -0.49 11.39 7.56
C GLU A 148 -0.86 11.53 6.08
N ILE A 149 -0.31 10.65 5.25
CA ILE A 149 -0.63 10.60 3.82
C ILE A 149 -1.00 9.19 3.38
N SER A 150 -1.80 9.09 2.32
CA SER A 150 -1.96 7.86 1.56
C SER A 150 -1.40 8.02 0.16
N LEU A 151 -0.74 6.97 -0.32
CA LEU A 151 -0.43 6.74 -1.72
C LEU A 151 -1.42 5.71 -2.24
N ASN A 152 -2.36 6.13 -3.07
CA ASN A 152 -3.37 5.24 -3.63
C ASN A 152 -2.99 4.91 -5.07
N LEU A 153 -2.76 3.64 -5.33
CA LEU A 153 -2.36 3.11 -6.63
C LEU A 153 -3.55 2.44 -7.29
N SER A 154 -3.68 2.61 -8.60
CA SER A 154 -4.72 1.97 -9.39
C SER A 154 -4.21 1.61 -10.77
N TRP A 155 -4.58 0.44 -11.26
CA TRP A 155 -4.23 0.00 -12.62
C TRP A 155 -5.34 -0.84 -13.22
N SER A 156 -5.26 -1.02 -14.54
CA SER A 156 -6.19 -1.86 -15.30
C SER A 156 -5.41 -2.93 -16.06
N SER A 157 -5.47 -4.17 -15.58
CA SER A 157 -4.90 -5.36 -16.22
C SER A 157 -5.34 -6.64 -15.54
N ASP A 158 -5.17 -7.77 -16.21
CA ASP A 158 -5.25 -9.10 -15.59
C ASP A 158 -3.99 -9.45 -14.76
N SER A 159 -2.94 -8.63 -14.84
CA SER A 159 -1.67 -8.87 -14.16
C SER A 159 -1.71 -8.51 -12.67
N SER A 160 -1.03 -9.31 -11.84
CA SER A 160 -0.80 -9.01 -10.43
C SER A 160 0.39 -8.07 -10.27
N LEU A 161 0.09 -6.81 -9.95
CA LEU A 161 1.10 -5.80 -9.61
C LEU A 161 1.37 -5.81 -8.11
N GLU A 162 2.63 -5.69 -7.73
CA GLU A 162 3.06 -5.63 -6.35
C GLU A 162 3.69 -4.29 -6.02
N THR A 163 3.14 -3.64 -5.00
CA THR A 163 3.69 -2.42 -4.42
C THR A 163 4.51 -2.77 -3.17
N SER A 164 5.73 -2.24 -3.10
CA SER A 164 6.60 -2.32 -1.93
C SER A 164 7.06 -0.93 -1.51
N CYS A 165 7.19 -0.71 -0.21
CA CYS A 165 7.82 0.44 0.41
C CYS A 165 9.14 -0.02 1.05
N VAL A 166 10.27 0.48 0.55
CA VAL A 166 11.62 0.05 0.96
C VAL A 166 12.26 1.14 1.81
N ALA A 167 12.59 0.83 3.06
CA ALA A 167 13.24 1.73 3.98
C ALA A 167 14.76 1.56 3.94
N LEU A 168 15.51 2.65 3.82
CA LEU A 168 16.97 2.67 3.93
C LEU A 168 17.43 3.38 5.19
N ASP A 169 18.51 2.86 5.79
CA ASP A 169 19.16 3.50 6.93
C ASP A 169 19.93 4.77 6.51
N GLY A 170 20.12 5.68 7.47
CA GLY A 170 20.84 6.93 7.25
C GLY A 170 22.37 6.87 7.39
N LYS A 171 22.95 5.71 7.71
CA LYS A 171 24.39 5.58 7.98
C LYS A 171 25.15 4.98 6.81
N ASN A 172 24.65 3.88 6.29
CA ASN A 172 25.26 3.06 5.24
C ASN A 172 24.30 2.83 4.06
N GLY A 173 23.04 3.28 4.14
CA GLY A 173 22.05 3.02 3.11
C GLY A 173 21.66 1.54 3.01
N HIS A 174 21.79 0.77 4.09
CA HIS A 174 21.30 -0.60 4.10
C HIS A 174 19.79 -0.63 4.25
N VAL A 175 19.18 -1.71 3.76
CA VAL A 175 17.76 -1.94 3.91
C VAL A 175 17.42 -2.19 5.38
N LEU A 176 16.50 -1.39 5.90
CA LEU A 176 15.89 -1.63 7.20
C LEU A 176 14.69 -2.56 7.00
N TRP A 177 14.95 -3.87 6.94
CA TRP A 177 13.92 -4.89 6.64
C TRP A 177 12.67 -4.80 7.51
N LYS A 178 12.82 -4.45 8.79
CA LYS A 178 11.71 -4.28 9.74
C LYS A 178 10.86 -3.03 9.45
N GLU A 179 11.44 -2.04 8.78
CA GLU A 179 10.80 -0.80 8.39
C GLU A 179 10.23 -0.84 6.96
N CYS A 180 10.46 -1.93 6.21
CA CYS A 180 9.92 -2.13 4.86
C CYS A 180 8.51 -2.71 4.90
N VAL A 181 7.67 -2.31 3.94
CA VAL A 181 6.36 -2.91 3.67
C VAL A 181 6.38 -3.59 2.31
N TYR A 182 6.00 -4.85 2.26
CA TYR A 182 5.97 -5.67 1.05
C TYR A 182 5.06 -6.89 1.28
N PHE A 183 5.02 -7.84 0.35
CA PHE A 183 4.06 -8.95 0.41
C PHE A 183 4.06 -9.75 1.72
N ALA A 184 5.23 -9.99 2.32
CA ALA A 184 5.36 -10.76 3.55
C ALA A 184 5.24 -9.89 4.81
N ASN A 185 5.27 -8.56 4.66
CA ASN A 185 5.18 -7.62 5.77
C ASN A 185 4.28 -6.44 5.39
N ARG A 186 2.99 -6.52 5.70
CA ARG A 186 2.01 -5.49 5.33
C ARG A 186 2.07 -4.24 6.21
N ILE A 187 2.61 -4.34 7.42
CA ILE A 187 2.76 -3.22 8.35
C ILE A 187 4.17 -3.26 8.90
N ASN A 188 4.89 -2.15 8.83
CA ASN A 188 6.25 -2.13 9.35
C ASN A 188 6.29 -2.08 10.89
N MET A 189 7.47 -2.35 11.47
CA MET A 189 7.63 -2.51 12.93
C MET A 189 7.25 -1.25 13.71
N SER A 190 7.61 -0.07 13.20
CA SER A 190 7.23 1.22 13.79
C SER A 190 5.75 1.57 13.59
N LYS A 191 5.03 0.85 12.73
CA LYS A 191 3.67 1.16 12.26
C LYS A 191 3.56 2.48 11.50
N SER A 192 4.68 3.06 11.10
CA SER A 192 4.74 4.28 10.29
C SER A 192 4.32 4.06 8.84
N VAL A 193 4.37 2.82 8.35
CA VAL A 193 3.91 2.47 7.01
C VAL A 193 3.03 1.22 7.07
N ALA A 194 1.87 1.27 6.42
CA ALA A 194 0.94 0.16 6.31
C ALA A 194 0.41 0.00 4.89
N ARG A 195 0.22 -1.24 4.45
CA ARG A 195 -0.48 -1.63 3.22
C ARG A 195 -1.76 -2.37 3.59
N PRO A 196 -2.92 -1.69 3.61
CA PRO A 196 -4.21 -2.30 3.87
C PRO A 196 -4.50 -3.50 2.95
N GLU A 197 -5.45 -4.34 3.34
CA GLU A 197 -5.95 -5.37 2.43
C GLU A 197 -6.62 -4.73 1.21
N VAL A 198 -6.31 -5.29 0.04
CA VAL A 198 -6.89 -4.85 -1.22
C VAL A 198 -8.33 -5.35 -1.24
N GLN A 199 -9.28 -4.42 -1.35
CA GLN A 199 -10.67 -4.78 -1.65
C GLN A 199 -10.79 -4.93 -3.17
N ASP A 200 -10.57 -6.14 -3.67
CA ASP A 200 -10.80 -6.47 -5.08
C ASP A 200 -12.31 -6.59 -5.35
N HIS A 201 -12.82 -5.72 -6.21
CA HIS A 201 -14.16 -5.83 -6.78
C HIS A 201 -14.02 -6.22 -8.25
N LYS A 202 -14.71 -7.30 -8.68
CA LYS A 202 -14.58 -7.90 -10.03
C LYS A 202 -14.82 -6.95 -11.22
N ASP A 203 -15.47 -5.81 -10.99
CA ASP A 203 -15.82 -4.84 -12.04
C ASP A 203 -15.11 -3.48 -11.90
N MET A 204 -14.09 -3.37 -11.04
CA MET A 204 -13.34 -2.12 -10.81
C MET A 204 -11.84 -2.31 -11.06
N ALA A 205 -11.17 -1.24 -11.49
CA ALA A 205 -9.70 -1.20 -11.54
C ALA A 205 -9.12 -1.64 -10.19
N THR A 206 -8.16 -2.55 -10.20
CA THR A 206 -7.46 -3.03 -9.00
C THR A 206 -6.85 -1.84 -8.27
N ARG A 207 -7.00 -1.82 -6.94
CA ARG A 207 -6.51 -0.72 -6.09
C ARG A 207 -5.56 -1.23 -5.04
N ASP A 208 -4.48 -0.52 -4.84
CA ASP A 208 -3.55 -0.75 -3.73
C ASP A 208 -3.32 0.56 -2.99
N SER A 209 -2.87 0.49 -1.75
CA SER A 209 -2.60 1.69 -0.97
C SER A 209 -1.44 1.50 0.00
N LEU A 210 -0.66 2.56 0.16
CA LEU A 210 0.33 2.69 1.22
C LEU A 210 -0.04 3.89 2.09
N LEU A 211 -0.25 3.64 3.37
CA LEU A 211 -0.51 4.66 4.38
C LEU A 211 0.80 4.99 5.08
N PHE A 212 1.12 6.27 5.21
CA PHE A 212 2.29 6.78 5.92
C PHE A 212 1.83 7.66 7.08
N ASP A 213 2.35 7.37 8.26
CA ASP A 213 2.34 8.25 9.42
C ASP A 213 3.78 8.71 9.69
N PHE A 214 4.08 9.94 9.28
CA PHE A 214 5.41 10.51 9.39
C PHE A 214 5.85 10.80 10.84
N GLY A 215 4.89 10.94 11.77
CA GLY A 215 5.18 11.13 13.19
C GLY A 215 5.73 9.86 13.87
N MET A 216 5.47 8.70 13.28
CA MET A 216 5.90 7.39 13.79
C MET A 216 7.20 6.88 13.14
N VAL A 217 7.75 7.58 12.15
CA VAL A 217 8.94 7.11 11.43
C VAL A 217 10.18 7.18 12.33
N PRO A 218 10.93 6.09 12.51
CA PRO A 218 12.16 6.09 13.29
C PRO A 218 13.26 7.00 12.72
N GLU A 219 14.10 7.56 13.60
CA GLU A 219 15.17 8.51 13.20
C GLU A 219 16.24 7.88 12.31
N ASN A 220 16.50 6.59 12.45
CA ASN A 220 17.48 5.88 11.63
C ASN A 220 17.01 5.66 10.19
N VAL A 221 15.72 5.88 9.87
CA VAL A 221 15.20 5.83 8.49
C VAL A 221 15.51 7.14 7.78
N ALA A 222 16.38 7.07 6.77
CA ALA A 222 16.72 8.23 5.94
C ALA A 222 15.78 8.40 4.74
N ALA A 223 15.39 7.28 4.13
CA ALA A 223 14.56 7.29 2.94
C ALA A 223 13.58 6.11 2.90
N PHE A 224 12.42 6.35 2.31
CA PHE A 224 11.54 5.32 1.78
C PHE A 224 11.50 5.39 0.25
N PHE A 225 11.45 4.25 -0.41
CA PHE A 225 11.21 4.15 -1.84
C PHE A 225 9.94 3.37 -2.11
N VAL A 226 9.13 3.86 -3.06
CA VAL A 226 7.96 3.14 -3.55
C VAL A 226 8.35 2.41 -4.83
N VAL A 227 8.30 1.09 -4.78
CA VAL A 227 8.72 0.20 -5.86
C VAL A 227 7.53 -0.62 -6.33
N LEU A 228 7.33 -0.65 -7.65
CA LEU A 228 6.39 -1.52 -8.33
C LEU A 228 7.12 -2.68 -8.97
N THR A 229 6.54 -3.86 -8.90
CA THR A 229 7.06 -5.07 -9.56
C THR A 229 5.92 -5.94 -10.09
N ILE A 230 6.10 -6.51 -11.28
CA ILE A 230 5.25 -7.59 -11.79
C ILE A 230 5.98 -8.91 -11.57
N ARG A 231 5.34 -9.80 -10.82
CA ARG A 231 5.92 -11.10 -10.47
C ARG A 231 5.70 -12.15 -11.56
N ASP A 232 4.53 -12.15 -12.19
CA ASP A 232 4.19 -13.10 -13.24
C ASP A 232 5.15 -12.96 -14.44
N LYS A 233 5.85 -14.04 -14.77
CA LYS A 233 6.85 -14.10 -15.85
C LYS A 233 6.25 -13.78 -17.22
N SER A 234 4.94 -14.00 -17.39
CA SER A 234 4.19 -13.80 -18.64
C SER A 234 3.88 -12.34 -18.92
N PHE A 235 3.98 -11.47 -17.90
CA PHE A 235 3.61 -10.06 -17.98
C PHE A 235 4.79 -9.12 -17.70
N THR A 236 4.62 -7.89 -18.18
CA THR A 236 5.51 -6.74 -18.08
C THR A 236 4.67 -5.49 -17.78
N LEU A 237 5.30 -4.42 -17.30
CA LEU A 237 4.63 -3.17 -16.94
C LEU A 237 3.99 -2.48 -18.15
N SER A 238 4.50 -2.75 -19.36
CA SER A 238 3.88 -2.27 -20.60
C SER A 238 2.55 -2.94 -20.92
N ASP A 239 2.23 -4.06 -20.27
CA ASP A 239 0.94 -4.75 -20.45
C ASP A 239 -0.18 -4.13 -19.60
N LEU A 240 0.15 -3.16 -18.75
CA LEU A 240 -0.84 -2.35 -18.03
C LEU A 240 -1.52 -1.39 -18.99
N GLN A 241 -2.86 -1.43 -19.08
CA GLN A 241 -3.62 -0.50 -19.91
C GLN A 241 -3.57 0.93 -19.36
N SER A 242 -3.53 1.05 -18.03
CA SER A 242 -3.32 2.31 -17.33
C SER A 242 -2.69 2.03 -15.97
N PHE A 243 -1.88 2.98 -15.49
CA PHE A 243 -1.36 3.01 -14.13
C PHE A 243 -1.41 4.42 -13.57
N GLN A 244 -1.90 4.54 -12.33
CA GLN A 244 -1.96 5.81 -11.61
C GLN A 244 -1.57 5.64 -10.15
N LEU A 245 -0.92 6.67 -9.62
CA LEU A 245 -0.66 6.84 -8.20
C LEU A 245 -1.14 8.22 -7.79
N SER A 246 -1.96 8.32 -6.74
CA SER A 246 -2.37 9.59 -6.16
C SER A 246 -1.86 9.74 -4.74
N VAL A 247 -1.38 10.94 -4.41
CA VAL A 247 -0.93 11.30 -3.06
C VAL A 247 -2.04 12.10 -2.40
N ARG A 248 -2.46 11.70 -1.19
CA ARG A 248 -3.54 12.34 -0.45
C ARG A 248 -3.12 12.59 0.99
N ASN A 249 -3.50 13.73 1.54
CA ASN A 249 -3.39 14.04 2.95
C ASN A 249 -4.60 13.45 3.69
N GLU A 250 -4.37 12.61 4.70
CA GLU A 250 -5.45 11.90 5.39
C GLU A 250 -6.25 12.81 6.34
N SER A 251 -5.59 13.79 6.97
CA SER A 251 -6.26 14.73 7.89
C SER A 251 -7.25 15.66 7.18
N THR A 252 -6.85 16.21 6.03
CA THR A 252 -7.68 17.14 5.24
C THR A 252 -8.52 16.43 4.19
N ARG A 253 -8.23 15.15 3.93
CA ARG A 253 -8.79 14.35 2.83
C ARG A 253 -8.54 14.94 1.44
N GLY A 254 -7.72 15.98 1.32
CA GLY A 254 -7.31 16.58 0.05
C GLY A 254 -6.19 15.78 -0.61
N GLY A 255 -6.28 15.59 -1.92
CA GLY A 255 -5.14 15.19 -2.74
C GLY A 255 -4.01 16.25 -2.67
N ILE A 256 -2.82 15.80 -3.04
CA ILE A 256 -1.59 16.61 -3.05
C ILE A 256 -1.02 16.63 -4.48
N GLY A 257 -1.04 15.48 -5.16
CA GLY A 257 -0.54 15.31 -6.52
C GLY A 257 -0.89 13.92 -7.04
N HIS A 258 -0.68 13.69 -8.33
CA HIS A 258 -0.88 12.37 -8.92
C HIS A 258 0.14 12.09 -10.01
N ILE A 259 0.44 10.82 -10.25
CA ILE A 259 1.30 10.33 -11.31
C ILE A 259 0.43 9.49 -12.24
N SER A 260 0.58 9.71 -13.54
CA SER A 260 0.09 8.81 -14.59
C SER A 260 1.29 8.37 -15.43
N VAL A 261 1.48 7.07 -15.62
CA VAL A 261 2.66 6.53 -16.34
C VAL A 261 2.22 5.55 -17.40
N ASN A 262 2.84 5.66 -18.57
CA ASN A 262 2.91 4.59 -19.55
C ASN A 262 4.32 4.02 -19.50
N PHE A 263 4.46 2.77 -19.04
CA PHE A 263 5.76 2.12 -18.90
C PHE A 263 6.33 1.73 -20.26
N ALA A 264 7.66 1.69 -20.35
CA ALA A 264 8.32 1.29 -21.58
C ALA A 264 8.25 -0.23 -21.77
N SER A 265 8.47 -0.69 -23.01
CA SER A 265 8.37 -2.10 -23.33
C SER A 265 9.36 -2.95 -22.53
N LYS A 266 8.87 -4.11 -22.05
CA LYS A 266 9.64 -5.13 -21.31
C LYS A 266 10.13 -4.71 -19.93
N GLU A 267 9.69 -3.57 -19.39
CA GLU A 267 9.94 -3.23 -18.00
C GLU A 267 9.15 -4.18 -17.10
N THR A 268 9.77 -4.69 -16.03
CA THR A 268 9.12 -5.62 -15.08
C THR A 268 9.03 -5.01 -13.68
N SER A 269 9.69 -3.88 -13.47
CA SER A 269 9.68 -3.13 -12.23
C SER A 269 9.90 -1.64 -12.47
N ALA A 270 9.45 -0.81 -11.53
CA ALA A 270 9.67 0.63 -11.56
C ALA A 270 9.83 1.21 -10.16
N ILE A 271 10.74 2.18 -10.02
CA ILE A 271 10.89 3.00 -8.82
C ILE A 271 10.12 4.30 -9.07
N LEU A 272 9.04 4.52 -8.33
CA LEU A 272 8.11 5.63 -8.56
C LEU A 272 8.52 6.90 -7.82
N LEU A 273 8.79 6.75 -6.52
CA LEU A 273 8.96 7.85 -5.58
C LEU A 273 10.08 7.55 -4.60
N ARG A 274 10.73 8.61 -4.11
CA ARG A 274 11.57 8.58 -2.92
C ARG A 274 11.07 9.61 -1.91
N ILE A 275 10.88 9.17 -0.67
CA ILE A 275 10.41 9.99 0.45
C ILE A 275 11.56 10.13 1.44
N THR A 276 11.98 11.35 1.74
CA THR A 276 13.19 11.64 2.53
C THR A 276 12.91 12.66 3.62
N ARG A 277 13.63 12.58 4.74
CA ARG A 277 13.60 13.66 5.73
C ARG A 277 14.25 14.91 5.13
N SER A 278 13.63 16.05 5.38
CA SER A 278 14.14 17.37 5.01
C SER A 278 14.18 18.25 6.25
N THR A 279 15.35 18.75 6.60
CA THR A 279 15.55 19.74 7.65
C THR A 279 15.55 21.13 7.03
N LEU A 280 14.37 21.66 6.72
CA LEU A 280 14.19 23.05 6.32
C LEU A 280 13.81 23.86 7.57
N GLY A 281 14.79 24.59 8.13
CA GLY A 281 14.58 25.42 9.33
C GLY A 281 14.43 24.61 10.63
N THR A 282 13.58 25.08 11.54
CA THR A 282 13.36 24.48 12.88
C THR A 282 12.29 23.38 12.90
N SER A 283 11.59 23.12 11.79
CA SER A 283 10.53 22.11 11.69
C SER A 283 10.99 20.90 10.91
N SER A 284 10.73 19.69 11.41
CA SER A 284 10.89 18.47 10.63
C SER A 284 9.89 18.48 9.46
N THR A 285 10.38 18.24 8.24
CA THR A 285 9.56 18.10 7.04
C THR A 285 9.96 16.84 6.29
N TRP A 286 9.07 16.35 5.45
CA TRP A 286 9.32 15.23 4.55
C TRP A 286 9.24 15.69 3.11
N LYS A 287 10.13 15.20 2.27
CA LYS A 287 10.19 15.50 0.84
C LYS A 287 9.85 14.25 0.04
N ILE A 288 8.81 14.32 -0.79
CA ILE A 288 8.46 13.28 -1.76
C ILE A 288 8.98 13.72 -3.13
N ALA A 289 10.01 13.05 -3.63
CA ALA A 289 10.58 13.27 -4.95
C ALA A 289 10.07 12.21 -5.94
N THR A 290 9.57 12.65 -7.08
CA THR A 290 9.08 11.77 -8.15
C THR A 290 10.23 11.31 -9.05
N ILE A 291 10.33 10.00 -9.27
CA ILE A 291 11.42 9.36 -10.02
C ILE A 291 10.91 8.77 -11.34
N ILE A 292 9.95 7.83 -11.26
CA ILE A 292 9.38 7.08 -12.38
C ILE A 292 10.49 6.52 -13.30
N LYS A 293 11.26 5.56 -12.76
CA LYS A 293 12.31 4.86 -13.49
C LYS A 293 11.99 3.38 -13.58
N GLY A 294 11.77 2.90 -14.80
CA GLY A 294 11.54 1.48 -15.06
C GLY A 294 12.83 0.70 -15.29
N TYR A 295 12.76 -0.60 -14.99
CA TYR A 295 13.85 -1.56 -15.17
C TYR A 295 13.32 -2.86 -15.75
N LYS A 296 14.19 -3.54 -16.50
CA LYS A 296 13.91 -4.85 -17.10
C LYS A 296 14.40 -5.94 -16.16
N VAL A 297 13.80 -7.13 -16.27
CA VAL A 297 14.22 -8.37 -15.60
C VAL A 297 13.93 -8.43 -14.09
N PHE A 298 14.05 -7.35 -13.33
CA PHE A 298 13.78 -7.39 -11.89
C PHE A 298 12.29 -7.52 -11.59
N ARG A 299 11.93 -8.49 -10.75
CA ARG A 299 10.55 -8.82 -10.38
C ARG A 299 10.27 -8.73 -8.87
N GLU A 300 11.26 -8.26 -8.11
CA GLU A 300 11.15 -7.93 -6.69
C GLU A 300 12.16 -6.81 -6.34
N PHE A 301 11.97 -6.11 -5.23
CA PHE A 301 12.76 -4.90 -4.95
C PHE A 301 14.16 -5.18 -4.40
N GLY A 302 14.42 -6.36 -3.85
CA GLY A 302 15.69 -6.74 -3.25
C GLY A 302 16.81 -6.98 -4.27
N SER A 303 16.48 -7.20 -5.54
CA SER A 303 17.43 -7.18 -6.66
C SER A 303 17.71 -5.76 -7.17
N LEU A 304 16.84 -4.81 -6.85
CA LEU A 304 16.96 -3.38 -7.16
C LEU A 304 17.72 -2.59 -6.08
N LEU A 305 18.20 -3.22 -5.01
CA LEU A 305 18.90 -2.51 -3.93
C LEU A 305 20.05 -1.64 -4.41
N PRO A 306 20.90 -2.07 -5.37
CA PRO A 306 21.92 -1.20 -5.92
C PRO A 306 21.35 0.11 -6.50
N GLN A 307 20.24 0.01 -7.23
CA GLN A 307 19.59 1.17 -7.85
C GLN A 307 18.98 2.10 -6.80
N LEU A 308 18.40 1.55 -5.73
CA LEU A 308 17.86 2.36 -4.61
C LEU A 308 18.98 3.11 -3.87
N GLN A 309 20.13 2.46 -3.67
CA GLN A 309 21.30 3.05 -3.05
C GLN A 309 21.93 4.13 -3.93
N GLU A 310 22.06 3.90 -5.24
CA GLU A 310 22.54 4.92 -6.19
C GLU A 310 21.60 6.14 -6.23
N LEU A 311 20.29 5.92 -6.23
CA LEU A 311 19.27 6.98 -6.10
C LEU A 311 19.27 7.66 -4.72
N SER A 312 20.10 7.23 -3.79
CA SER A 312 20.29 7.85 -2.48
C SER A 312 21.62 8.60 -2.34
N GLY A 313 22.46 8.65 -3.39
CA GLY A 313 23.80 9.23 -3.30
C GLY A 313 23.83 10.72 -2.90
N ASP A 314 22.77 11.49 -3.20
CA ASP A 314 22.62 12.89 -2.80
C ASP A 314 22.30 13.07 -1.30
N ILE A 315 21.62 12.10 -0.67
CA ILE A 315 21.30 12.14 0.76
C ILE A 315 22.25 11.30 1.61
N LEU A 316 22.99 10.38 0.99
CA LEU A 316 23.91 9.44 1.63
C LEU A 316 25.23 9.38 0.82
N PRO A 317 26.06 10.44 0.86
CA PRO A 317 27.21 10.60 -0.03
C PRO A 317 28.35 9.61 0.22
N ASN A 318 28.35 8.94 1.37
CA ASN A 318 29.40 8.00 1.79
C ASN A 318 29.00 6.53 1.61
N ILE A 319 27.88 6.23 0.93
CA ILE A 319 27.58 4.85 0.55
C ILE A 319 28.66 4.42 -0.44
N GLY A 320 29.37 3.33 -0.10
CA GLY A 320 30.32 2.71 -1.02
C GLY A 320 29.65 2.25 -2.33
N THR A 321 30.38 1.54 -3.19
CA THR A 321 29.77 1.06 -4.45
C THR A 321 28.60 0.10 -4.16
N PRO A 322 27.37 0.40 -4.61
CA PRO A 322 26.22 -0.46 -4.37
C PRO A 322 26.33 -1.77 -5.16
N THR A 323 26.74 -2.86 -4.52
CA THR A 323 26.87 -4.16 -5.19
C THR A 323 25.99 -5.26 -4.59
N GLY A 324 25.52 -5.07 -3.36
CA GLY A 324 24.72 -6.07 -2.66
C GLY A 324 23.29 -6.14 -3.17
N ARG A 325 22.78 -7.37 -3.27
CA ARG A 325 21.37 -7.69 -3.56
C ARG A 325 20.88 -8.71 -2.56
N THR A 326 19.57 -8.74 -2.34
CA THR A 326 18.92 -9.79 -1.55
C THR A 326 17.67 -10.24 -2.29
N ALA A 327 17.59 -11.48 -2.76
CA ALA A 327 16.41 -12.00 -3.43
C ALA A 327 15.24 -12.14 -2.46
N LEU A 328 14.07 -11.58 -2.78
CA LEU A 328 12.82 -11.80 -2.04
C LEU A 328 11.96 -12.86 -2.72
N MET A 329 12.03 -14.08 -2.19
CA MET A 329 11.50 -15.26 -2.85
C MET A 329 10.20 -15.77 -2.20
N ARG A 330 9.35 -16.38 -3.04
CA ARG A 330 8.18 -17.18 -2.68
C ARG A 330 8.26 -18.55 -3.35
N CYS A 331 7.41 -19.49 -2.91
CA CYS A 331 7.27 -20.80 -3.55
C CYS A 331 7.28 -20.68 -5.09
N GLY A 332 8.15 -21.45 -5.73
CA GLY A 332 8.35 -21.47 -7.18
C GLY A 332 9.41 -20.49 -7.70
N ASP A 333 9.89 -19.54 -6.90
CA ASP A 333 10.96 -18.63 -7.30
C ASP A 333 12.32 -19.34 -7.29
N SER A 334 13.18 -18.95 -8.24
CA SER A 334 14.57 -19.41 -8.34
C SER A 334 15.52 -18.22 -8.46
N LEU A 335 16.73 -18.37 -7.91
CA LEU A 335 17.80 -17.39 -8.03
C LEU A 335 19.11 -18.04 -8.48
N GLN A 336 19.90 -17.32 -9.29
CA GLN A 336 21.27 -17.72 -9.64
C GLN A 336 22.21 -17.09 -8.61
N LEU A 337 22.92 -17.89 -7.80
CA LEU A 337 23.65 -17.35 -6.65
C LEU A 337 24.72 -16.32 -7.03
N LEU A 338 25.36 -16.50 -8.19
CA LEU A 338 26.36 -15.58 -8.71
C LEU A 338 25.85 -14.16 -8.96
N ASP A 339 24.54 -14.00 -9.21
CA ASP A 339 23.94 -12.68 -9.46
C ASP A 339 23.77 -11.83 -8.19
N TYR A 340 23.95 -12.45 -7.02
CA TYR A 340 23.77 -11.87 -5.69
C TYR A 340 25.08 -11.81 -4.89
N VAL A 341 26.21 -12.16 -5.51
CA VAL A 341 27.55 -12.03 -4.93
C VAL A 341 28.43 -11.16 -5.83
N PRO A 342 29.42 -10.43 -5.30
CA PRO A 342 30.14 -9.43 -6.07
C PRO A 342 30.98 -9.99 -7.22
N ASP A 343 31.68 -11.11 -7.01
CA ASP A 343 32.66 -11.64 -7.97
C ASP A 343 32.58 -13.17 -8.12
N HIS A 344 32.64 -13.90 -7.00
CA HIS A 344 32.61 -15.35 -6.96
C HIS A 344 31.75 -15.86 -5.80
N LEU A 345 31.27 -17.09 -5.92
CA LEU A 345 30.61 -17.77 -4.81
C LEU A 345 31.55 -17.80 -3.60
N PRO A 346 31.11 -17.37 -2.41
CA PRO A 346 31.93 -17.45 -1.21
C PRO A 346 32.26 -18.89 -0.87
N SER A 347 33.34 -19.09 -0.14
CA SER A 347 33.79 -20.43 0.30
C SER A 347 32.72 -21.18 1.08
N LYS A 348 31.82 -20.45 1.77
CA LYS A 348 30.70 -20.99 2.52
C LYS A 348 29.47 -20.07 2.42
N LEU A 349 28.31 -20.68 2.22
CA LEU A 349 27.01 -20.05 2.47
C LEU A 349 26.35 -20.67 3.69
N VAL A 350 25.67 -19.87 4.49
CA VAL A 350 24.84 -20.33 5.60
C VAL A 350 23.39 -20.24 5.17
N THR A 351 22.70 -21.37 5.18
CA THR A 351 21.24 -21.43 4.97
C THR A 351 20.57 -21.63 6.31
N GLY A 352 19.70 -20.70 6.69
CA GLY A 352 18.93 -20.76 7.94
C GLY A 352 17.46 -20.96 7.66
N PHE A 353 16.81 -21.79 8.47
CA PHE A 353 15.38 -22.12 8.36
C PHE A 353 14.69 -21.85 9.69
N PHE A 354 13.62 -21.08 9.66
CA PHE A 354 12.77 -20.75 10.80
C PHE A 354 11.38 -21.32 10.56
N TRP A 355 10.73 -21.81 11.61
CA TRP A 355 9.35 -22.27 11.52
C TRP A 355 8.57 -21.92 12.78
N LYS A 356 7.25 -21.94 12.64
CA LYS A 356 6.31 -21.79 13.75
C LYS A 356 5.27 -22.90 13.68
N VAL A 357 5.04 -23.56 14.82
CA VAL A 357 4.03 -24.59 15.05
C VAL A 357 3.18 -24.22 16.25
N LYS A 358 1.90 -24.63 16.30
CA LYS A 358 0.97 -24.25 17.38
C LYS A 358 1.43 -24.67 18.77
N ASN A 359 1.76 -25.95 18.98
CA ASN A 359 2.13 -26.48 20.30
C ASN A 359 3.63 -26.76 20.48
N ARG A 360 4.52 -26.04 19.76
CA ARG A 360 5.99 -26.10 19.92
C ARG A 360 6.61 -27.50 19.83
N GLU A 361 6.03 -28.39 19.05
CA GLU A 361 6.63 -29.70 18.84
C GLU A 361 7.94 -29.62 18.02
N PRO A 362 8.95 -30.47 18.34
CA PRO A 362 10.26 -30.35 17.74
C PRO A 362 10.27 -30.86 16.29
N LEU A 363 10.29 -29.92 15.35
CA LEU A 363 10.60 -30.19 13.95
C LEU A 363 12.11 -30.22 13.72
N LYS A 364 12.50 -30.84 12.60
CA LYS A 364 13.88 -30.91 12.12
C LYS A 364 13.97 -30.67 10.63
N VAL A 365 15.10 -30.09 10.23
CA VAL A 365 15.49 -30.01 8.83
C VAL A 365 16.41 -31.18 8.50
N ALA A 366 16.02 -31.99 7.54
CA ALA A 366 16.88 -32.99 6.92
C ALA A 366 17.44 -32.43 5.61
N VAL A 367 18.68 -32.81 5.30
CA VAL A 367 19.34 -32.44 4.04
C VAL A 367 19.77 -33.69 3.30
N SER A 368 19.41 -33.79 2.02
CA SER A 368 19.84 -34.88 1.15
C SER A 368 20.63 -34.34 -0.03
N LEU A 369 21.77 -34.99 -0.31
CA LEU A 369 22.61 -34.72 -1.47
C LEU A 369 22.23 -35.73 -2.56
N LEU A 370 21.85 -35.25 -3.73
CA LEU A 370 21.43 -36.09 -4.85
C LEU A 370 22.32 -35.87 -6.06
N ASP A 371 22.47 -36.90 -6.89
CA ASP A 371 23.12 -36.80 -8.20
C ASP A 371 22.20 -36.25 -9.29
N GLU A 372 22.68 -36.18 -10.53
CA GLU A 372 21.93 -35.65 -11.67
C GLU A 372 20.68 -36.49 -11.99
N GLU A 373 20.73 -37.80 -11.75
CA GLU A 373 19.59 -38.72 -11.88
C GLU A 373 18.70 -38.77 -10.62
N LEU A 374 18.88 -37.80 -9.71
CA LEU A 374 18.14 -37.68 -8.44
C LEU A 374 18.33 -38.87 -7.50
N ARG A 375 19.40 -39.66 -7.62
CA ARG A 375 19.75 -40.74 -6.68
C ARG A 375 20.48 -40.13 -5.49
N GLU A 376 20.23 -40.68 -4.30
CA GLU A 376 20.87 -40.18 -3.07
C GLU A 376 22.36 -40.54 -3.04
N VAL A 377 23.19 -39.52 -2.92
CA VAL A 377 24.64 -39.62 -2.74
C VAL A 377 24.99 -39.67 -1.26
N ASP A 378 24.34 -38.82 -0.46
CA ASP A 378 24.52 -38.74 1.00
C ASP A 378 23.32 -38.05 1.66
N ALA A 379 23.16 -38.22 2.98
CA ALA A 379 22.16 -37.56 3.79
C ALA A 379 22.78 -36.99 5.06
N ILE A 380 22.55 -35.70 5.31
CA ILE A 380 23.04 -35.02 6.50
C ILE A 380 21.92 -34.96 7.53
N HIS A 381 22.12 -35.70 8.61
CA HIS A 381 21.32 -35.60 9.83
C HIS A 381 22.04 -34.75 10.87
N ARG A 382 21.33 -34.39 11.94
CA ARG A 382 21.86 -33.63 13.07
C ARG A 382 22.98 -34.41 13.78
N THR A 383 24.21 -34.29 13.30
CA THR A 383 25.42 -34.69 14.03
C THR A 383 25.88 -33.53 14.92
N GLN A 384 26.83 -33.78 15.84
CA GLN A 384 27.33 -32.73 16.73
C GLN A 384 27.79 -31.49 15.92
N PRO A 385 27.49 -30.26 16.37
CA PRO A 385 27.89 -29.04 15.67
C PRO A 385 29.40 -29.03 15.40
N GLY A 386 29.80 -28.75 14.15
CA GLY A 386 31.20 -28.55 13.78
C GLY A 386 31.90 -29.74 13.11
N SER A 387 31.27 -30.92 12.98
CA SER A 387 31.83 -32.02 12.18
C SER A 387 31.44 -31.88 10.71
N LEU A 388 32.30 -31.28 9.88
CA LEU A 388 32.09 -31.27 8.42
C LEU A 388 31.90 -32.71 7.94
N THR A 389 30.79 -32.99 7.23
CA THR A 389 30.74 -34.23 6.45
C THR A 389 31.78 -34.10 5.34
N SER A 390 32.31 -35.23 4.88
CA SER A 390 33.27 -35.27 3.77
C SER A 390 32.70 -34.71 2.45
N GLN A 391 31.43 -34.31 2.44
CA GLN A 391 30.67 -33.86 1.27
C GLN A 391 30.38 -32.35 1.29
N GLY A 392 31.00 -31.55 2.16
CA GLY A 392 30.92 -30.08 2.06
C GLY A 392 29.62 -29.43 2.56
N VAL A 393 28.73 -30.16 3.24
CA VAL A 393 27.56 -29.59 3.94
C VAL A 393 27.62 -29.94 5.43
N LEU A 394 27.37 -28.95 6.29
CA LEU A 394 27.53 -29.07 7.74
C LEU A 394 26.31 -28.53 8.49
N TYR A 395 25.79 -29.28 9.46
CA TYR A 395 24.91 -28.73 10.48
C TYR A 395 25.70 -27.79 11.41
N SER A 396 25.35 -26.51 11.41
CA SER A 396 26.11 -25.45 12.11
C SER A 396 25.44 -24.97 13.40
N GLY A 397 24.30 -25.56 13.77
CA GLY A 397 23.57 -25.26 15.01
C GLY A 397 22.11 -24.86 14.77
N GLY A 398 21.42 -24.53 15.86
CA GLY A 398 19.99 -24.21 15.86
C GLY A 398 19.36 -24.33 17.25
N ASN A 399 18.08 -23.98 17.35
CA ASN A 399 17.22 -24.18 18.50
C ASN A 399 15.95 -24.95 18.09
N GLU A 400 14.86 -24.86 18.86
CA GLU A 400 13.61 -25.59 18.62
C GLU A 400 12.77 -25.05 17.44
N GLU A 401 13.01 -23.80 17.03
CA GLU A 401 12.25 -23.09 15.98
C GLU A 401 13.15 -22.56 14.85
N TYR A 402 14.43 -22.93 14.87
CA TYR A 402 15.44 -22.46 13.93
C TYR A 402 16.59 -23.47 13.76
N GLU A 403 16.96 -23.81 12.53
CA GLU A 403 18.16 -24.59 12.22
C GLU A 403 18.96 -23.96 11.08
N LYS A 404 20.30 -24.12 11.13
CA LYS A 404 21.21 -23.57 10.12
C LYS A 404 22.26 -24.56 9.62
N PHE A 405 22.53 -24.50 8.32
CA PHE A 405 23.46 -25.37 7.61
C PHE A 405 24.49 -24.53 6.86
N GLU A 406 25.75 -24.92 6.93
CA GLU A 406 26.83 -24.38 6.11
C GLU A 406 27.00 -25.24 4.86
N VAL A 407 27.07 -24.60 3.69
CA VAL A 407 27.30 -25.24 2.39
C VAL A 407 28.59 -24.68 1.80
N ALA A 408 29.58 -25.54 1.64
CA ALA A 408 30.87 -25.24 1.03
C ALA A 408 30.94 -25.83 -0.38
N PHE A 409 30.45 -25.09 -1.38
CA PHE A 409 30.27 -25.61 -2.75
C PHE A 409 31.55 -26.15 -3.39
N ALA A 410 32.71 -25.59 -3.05
CA ALA A 410 34.01 -26.05 -3.55
C ALA A 410 34.47 -27.39 -2.94
N GLN A 411 33.84 -27.85 -1.87
CA GLN A 411 34.16 -29.10 -1.17
C GLN A 411 33.14 -30.21 -1.44
N LEU A 412 32.07 -29.92 -2.21
CA LEU A 412 31.10 -30.93 -2.62
C LEU A 412 31.74 -31.91 -3.61
N SER A 413 31.40 -33.20 -3.53
CA SER A 413 31.74 -34.16 -4.58
C SER A 413 31.22 -33.70 -5.94
N SER A 414 31.94 -34.05 -7.01
CA SER A 414 31.51 -33.80 -8.39
C SER A 414 30.14 -34.40 -8.69
N ASP A 415 29.82 -35.51 -8.03
CA ASP A 415 28.60 -36.30 -8.25
C ASP A 415 27.35 -35.62 -7.68
N VAL A 416 27.51 -34.70 -6.71
CA VAL A 416 26.38 -33.98 -6.11
C VAL A 416 25.85 -32.94 -7.09
N HIS A 417 24.61 -33.09 -7.53
CA HIS A 417 23.92 -32.13 -8.40
C HIS A 417 22.87 -31.32 -7.64
N TYR A 418 22.22 -31.90 -6.63
CA TYR A 418 21.20 -31.24 -5.81
C TYR A 418 21.51 -31.33 -4.31
N ILE A 419 21.17 -30.27 -3.58
CA ILE A 419 21.17 -30.22 -2.11
C ILE A 419 19.75 -29.86 -1.67
N CYS A 420 19.01 -30.87 -1.22
CA CYS A 420 17.58 -30.76 -0.93
C CYS A 420 17.32 -30.58 0.57
N PHE A 421 16.46 -29.63 0.93
CA PHE A 421 16.07 -29.37 2.32
C PHE A 421 14.62 -29.74 2.57
N VAL A 422 14.39 -30.50 3.64
CA VAL A 422 13.05 -30.96 4.04
C VAL A 422 12.84 -30.67 5.52
N LEU A 423 11.72 -30.03 5.85
CA LEU A 423 11.27 -29.82 7.22
C LEU A 423 10.21 -30.87 7.59
N GLY A 424 10.38 -31.53 8.72
CA GLY A 424 9.40 -32.51 9.18
C GLY A 424 9.68 -33.01 10.60
N PRO A 425 8.81 -33.88 11.14
CA PRO A 425 8.99 -34.41 12.47
C PRO A 425 10.04 -35.52 12.51
N CYS A 426 10.73 -35.63 13.65
CA CYS A 426 11.84 -36.57 13.83
C CYS A 426 11.41 -38.03 14.08
N SER A 427 10.14 -38.24 14.39
CA SER A 427 9.54 -39.56 14.63
C SER A 427 8.04 -39.49 14.28
N ARG A 428 7.35 -40.64 14.17
CA ARG A 428 5.90 -40.75 13.90
C ARG A 428 5.01 -40.17 15.02
N GLN A 429 5.47 -39.14 15.72
CA GLN A 429 4.72 -38.40 16.71
C GLN A 429 3.59 -37.61 16.04
N LYS A 430 2.49 -37.42 16.76
CA LYS A 430 1.41 -36.54 16.34
C LYS A 430 1.93 -35.12 16.39
N VAL A 431 2.11 -34.47 15.25
CA VAL A 431 2.61 -33.10 15.18
C VAL A 431 1.49 -32.15 14.80
N ASP A 432 1.53 -30.94 15.34
CA ASP A 432 0.63 -29.85 14.96
C ASP A 432 0.89 -29.35 13.54
N ASP A 433 -0.04 -28.54 13.03
CA ASP A 433 0.14 -27.91 11.74
C ASP A 433 1.24 -26.84 11.82
N ILE A 434 2.11 -26.86 10.82
CA ILE A 434 3.08 -25.80 10.57
C ILE A 434 2.30 -24.56 10.15
N GLU A 435 2.50 -23.44 10.85
CA GLU A 435 1.80 -22.18 10.57
C GLU A 435 2.56 -21.30 9.57
N ASN A 436 3.89 -21.28 9.69
CA ASN A 436 4.77 -20.43 8.89
C ASN A 436 6.16 -21.04 8.81
N VAL A 437 6.80 -20.89 7.65
CA VAL A 437 8.22 -21.18 7.46
C VAL A 437 8.90 -20.02 6.75
N ALA A 438 10.08 -19.65 7.21
CA ALA A 438 10.94 -18.70 6.52
C ALA A 438 12.34 -19.28 6.35
N CYS A 439 13.06 -18.85 5.33
CA CYS A 439 14.47 -19.18 5.21
C CYS A 439 15.29 -18.00 4.71
N HIS A 440 16.57 -18.01 5.02
CA HIS A 440 17.54 -17.06 4.50
C HIS A 440 18.79 -17.77 4.01
N ILE A 441 19.49 -17.14 3.08
CA ILE A 441 20.82 -17.55 2.62
C ILE A 441 21.76 -16.38 2.87
N VAL A 442 22.84 -16.63 3.61
CA VAL A 442 23.79 -15.61 4.05
C VAL A 442 25.20 -15.99 3.63
N ASN A 443 25.95 -15.03 3.08
CA ASN A 443 27.38 -15.16 2.93
C ASN A 443 28.04 -15.01 4.29
N SER A 444 28.60 -16.10 4.83
CA SER A 444 29.14 -16.13 6.18
C SER A 444 30.35 -15.22 6.38
N ALA A 445 31.14 -14.97 5.33
CA ALA A 445 32.32 -14.12 5.40
C ALA A 445 31.97 -12.63 5.52
N LEU A 446 30.91 -12.20 4.83
CA LEU A 446 30.50 -10.80 4.75
C LEU A 446 29.30 -10.46 5.65
N GLY A 447 28.58 -11.48 6.15
CA GLY A 447 27.29 -11.31 6.82
C GLY A 447 26.16 -10.83 5.89
N ALA A 448 26.40 -10.76 4.58
CA ALA A 448 25.44 -10.28 3.60
C ALA A 448 24.36 -11.33 3.31
N GLU A 449 23.10 -10.93 3.37
CA GLU A 449 21.94 -11.78 3.07
C GLU A 449 21.69 -11.80 1.55
N LEU A 450 21.83 -12.96 0.92
CA LEU A 450 21.67 -13.17 -0.52
C LEU A 450 20.22 -13.41 -0.89
N ALA A 451 19.47 -14.09 -0.03
CA ALA A 451 18.09 -14.44 -0.27
C ALA A 451 17.31 -14.52 1.04
N ARG A 452 16.04 -14.13 0.95
CA ARG A 452 15.02 -14.26 1.99
C ARG A 452 13.77 -14.86 1.38
N CYS A 453 13.26 -15.90 2.00
CA CYS A 453 12.03 -16.57 1.58
C CYS A 453 11.03 -16.57 2.73
N THR A 454 9.75 -16.40 2.40
CA THR A 454 8.65 -16.56 3.36
C THR A 454 7.58 -17.44 2.72
N LEU A 455 7.27 -18.54 3.40
CA LEU A 455 6.22 -19.49 3.08
C LEU A 455 5.09 -19.23 4.06
N SER A 456 4.20 -18.31 3.70
CA SER A 456 3.07 -17.89 4.53
C SER A 456 1.75 -18.48 4.03
N SER A 457 0.89 -18.88 4.96
CA SER A 457 -0.48 -19.39 4.75
C SER A 457 -0.53 -20.77 4.12
N PHE A 458 -0.63 -21.79 4.98
CA PHE A 458 -0.92 -23.19 4.61
C PHE A 458 -2.40 -23.53 4.84
N GLU A 459 -3.29 -22.53 4.86
CA GLU A 459 -4.67 -22.61 5.36
C GLU A 459 -5.52 -23.71 4.70
N SER A 460 -5.13 -24.21 3.52
CA SER A 460 -5.88 -25.23 2.78
C SER A 460 -5.59 -26.67 3.19
N VAL A 461 -4.48 -26.99 3.87
CA VAL A 461 -4.09 -28.38 4.18
C VAL A 461 -3.39 -28.48 5.55
N PRO A 462 -3.77 -29.42 6.43
CA PRO A 462 -3.03 -29.69 7.66
C PRO A 462 -1.58 -30.09 7.33
N THR A 463 -0.66 -29.15 7.46
CA THR A 463 0.71 -29.29 6.95
C THR A 463 1.62 -29.79 8.06
N LYS A 464 2.12 -31.03 7.92
CA LYS A 464 2.96 -31.71 8.91
C LYS A 464 4.44 -31.75 8.52
N SER A 465 4.72 -31.72 7.22
CA SER A 465 6.06 -31.62 6.65
C SER A 465 6.07 -30.76 5.40
N ILE A 466 7.25 -30.21 5.06
CA ILE A 466 7.42 -29.30 3.93
C ILE A 466 8.72 -29.64 3.19
N GLY A 467 8.63 -29.87 1.89
CA GLY A 467 9.77 -29.79 0.98
C GLY A 467 10.13 -28.33 0.74
N LEU A 468 11.20 -27.85 1.39
CA LEU A 468 11.50 -26.43 1.47
C LEU A 468 11.99 -25.90 0.13
N GLY A 469 13.07 -26.48 -0.38
CA GLY A 469 13.76 -26.03 -1.58
C GLY A 469 15.07 -26.77 -1.77
N CYS A 470 15.81 -26.42 -2.81
CA CYS A 470 17.11 -27.04 -3.08
C CYS A 470 18.09 -26.10 -3.75
N PHE A 471 19.37 -26.31 -3.46
CA PHE A 471 20.44 -25.86 -4.36
C PHE A 471 20.58 -26.86 -5.50
N TYR A 472 20.84 -26.39 -6.70
CA TYR A 472 21.07 -27.24 -7.86
C TYR A 472 22.13 -26.66 -8.80
N LYS A 473 22.88 -27.53 -9.45
CA LYS A 473 23.88 -27.13 -10.45
C LYS A 473 23.19 -26.67 -11.74
N THR A 474 23.75 -25.63 -12.35
CA THR A 474 23.39 -25.13 -13.66
C THR A 474 24.66 -24.94 -14.48
N GLY A 475 24.53 -24.72 -15.79
CA GLY A 475 25.69 -24.37 -16.64
C GLY A 475 26.41 -23.07 -16.21
N LYS A 476 25.82 -22.28 -15.30
CA LYS A 476 26.39 -21.03 -14.76
C LYS A 476 26.86 -21.16 -13.30
N GLY A 477 26.85 -22.35 -12.71
CA GLY A 477 27.24 -22.58 -11.32
C GLY A 477 26.09 -23.10 -10.48
N TRP A 478 25.82 -22.49 -9.32
CA TRP A 478 24.78 -22.95 -8.41
C TRP A 478 23.60 -21.99 -8.36
N SER A 479 22.40 -22.56 -8.41
CA SER A 479 21.13 -21.86 -8.22
C SER A 479 20.43 -22.37 -6.97
N PHE A 480 19.49 -21.59 -6.46
CA PHE A 480 18.60 -22.02 -5.38
C PHE A 480 17.16 -21.83 -5.83
N THR A 481 16.32 -22.82 -5.55
CA THR A 481 14.87 -22.71 -5.74
C THR A 481 14.17 -22.96 -4.42
N ILE A 482 13.13 -22.19 -4.14
CA ILE A 482 12.22 -22.45 -3.01
C ILE A 482 10.96 -23.10 -3.57
N LEU A 483 10.55 -24.24 -3.01
CA LEU A 483 9.43 -25.04 -3.53
C LEU A 483 8.20 -24.95 -2.63
N GLY A 484 8.39 -25.03 -1.31
CA GLY A 484 7.29 -24.90 -0.34
C GLY A 484 6.21 -25.99 -0.47
N LEU A 485 6.62 -27.22 -0.81
CA LEU A 485 5.70 -28.33 -1.06
C LEU A 485 5.18 -28.89 0.27
N CYS A 486 3.91 -28.67 0.58
CA CYS A 486 3.29 -29.10 1.83
C CYS A 486 2.84 -30.57 1.76
N SER A 487 2.92 -31.29 2.88
CA SER A 487 2.43 -32.67 2.99
C SER A 487 1.91 -32.99 4.39
N THR A 488 1.02 -33.99 4.44
CA THR A 488 0.55 -34.63 5.67
C THR A 488 1.46 -35.78 6.12
N ASP A 489 2.42 -36.20 5.29
CA ASP A 489 3.40 -37.23 5.65
C ASP A 489 4.26 -36.74 6.83
N THR A 490 4.53 -37.66 7.74
CA THR A 490 5.33 -37.45 8.96
C THR A 490 6.71 -38.09 8.85
N THR A 491 7.11 -38.59 7.68
CA THR A 491 8.41 -39.22 7.46
C THR A 491 9.29 -38.41 6.50
N PHE A 492 10.58 -38.24 6.87
CA PHE A 492 11.56 -37.59 6.00
C PHE A 492 11.74 -38.33 4.67
N ALA A 493 11.78 -39.66 4.69
CA ALA A 493 11.98 -40.48 3.49
C ALA A 493 10.83 -40.33 2.49
N GLY A 494 9.58 -40.33 2.97
CA GLY A 494 8.42 -40.10 2.12
C GLY A 494 8.42 -38.68 1.55
N ARG A 495 8.71 -37.67 2.39
CA ARG A 495 8.78 -36.27 1.96
C ARG A 495 9.93 -35.98 0.98
N LEU A 496 11.07 -36.65 1.13
CA LEU A 496 12.16 -36.57 0.16
C LEU A 496 11.76 -37.24 -1.16
N SER A 497 11.04 -38.36 -1.12
CA SER A 497 10.54 -39.03 -2.31
C SER A 497 9.55 -38.15 -3.08
N GLU A 498 8.62 -37.49 -2.38
CA GLU A 498 7.71 -36.50 -2.97
C GLU A 498 8.46 -35.32 -3.60
N LEU A 499 9.49 -34.81 -2.92
CA LEU A 499 10.35 -33.74 -3.43
C LEU A 499 11.07 -34.16 -4.71
N ARG A 500 11.64 -35.37 -4.73
CA ARG A 500 12.34 -35.94 -5.90
C ARG A 500 11.40 -36.11 -7.07
N ASN A 501 10.22 -36.69 -6.84
CA ASN A 501 9.20 -36.85 -7.87
C ASN A 501 8.76 -35.50 -8.43
N HIS A 502 8.59 -34.49 -7.57
CA HIS A 502 8.25 -33.15 -8.03
C HIS A 502 9.34 -32.55 -8.94
N ILE A 503 10.62 -32.66 -8.56
CA ILE A 503 11.75 -32.17 -9.38
C ILE A 503 11.84 -32.94 -10.71
N PHE A 504 11.55 -34.24 -10.69
CA PHE A 504 11.54 -35.07 -11.89
C PHE A 504 10.41 -34.69 -12.85
N GLU A 505 9.19 -34.53 -12.33
CA GLU A 505 8.00 -34.17 -13.12
C GLU A 505 8.01 -32.70 -13.57
N ASN A 506 8.63 -31.84 -12.78
CA ASN A 506 8.72 -30.39 -13.02
C ASN A 506 10.20 -29.97 -12.95
N PRO A 507 10.98 -30.23 -14.02
CA PRO A 507 12.40 -29.84 -14.05
C PRO A 507 12.59 -28.38 -13.68
N LEU A 508 13.55 -28.12 -12.79
CA LEU A 508 13.78 -26.78 -12.26
C LEU A 508 14.26 -25.84 -13.37
N GLU A 509 13.47 -24.80 -13.65
CA GLU A 509 13.88 -23.78 -14.62
C GLU A 509 15.09 -23.00 -14.10
N PRO A 510 16.10 -22.76 -14.95
CA PRO A 510 17.20 -21.86 -14.61
C PRO A 510 16.66 -20.47 -14.23
N ALA A 511 17.20 -19.91 -13.16
CA ALA A 511 16.89 -18.53 -12.77
C ALA A 511 17.26 -17.55 -13.89
N VAL A 512 16.46 -16.49 -14.03
CA VAL A 512 16.74 -15.42 -15.00
C VAL A 512 17.97 -14.65 -14.53
N SER A 513 18.99 -14.59 -15.38
CA SER A 513 20.24 -13.93 -15.06
C SER A 513 20.06 -12.43 -14.94
N LEU A 514 20.54 -11.86 -13.84
CA LEU A 514 20.45 -10.43 -13.60
C LEU A 514 21.67 -9.68 -14.19
N PRO A 515 21.47 -8.47 -14.73
CA PRO A 515 22.58 -7.63 -15.14
C PRO A 515 23.46 -7.25 -13.94
N HIS A 516 24.76 -7.14 -14.17
CA HIS A 516 25.71 -6.72 -13.14
C HIS A 516 25.35 -5.31 -12.63
N PRO A 517 25.30 -5.06 -11.30
CA PRO A 517 24.95 -3.75 -10.73
C PRO A 517 25.63 -2.54 -11.37
N ARG A 518 26.94 -2.62 -11.65
CA ARG A 518 27.75 -1.53 -12.24
C ARG A 518 27.28 -1.08 -13.63
N LEU A 519 26.52 -1.90 -14.34
CA LEU A 519 26.01 -1.59 -15.67
C LEU A 519 24.70 -0.79 -15.62
N LEU A 520 24.04 -0.74 -14.47
CA LEU A 520 22.73 -0.13 -14.30
C LEU A 520 22.81 1.10 -13.39
N LYS A 521 23.35 2.18 -13.94
CA LYS A 521 23.43 3.46 -13.24
C LYS A 521 22.07 4.13 -13.12
N SER A 522 21.76 4.59 -11.93
CA SER A 522 20.56 5.33 -11.59
C SER A 522 20.94 6.63 -10.89
N VAL A 523 20.34 7.74 -11.34
CA VAL A 523 20.57 9.07 -10.80
C VAL A 523 19.20 9.70 -10.55
N MET A 524 19.08 10.43 -9.45
CA MET A 524 17.88 11.21 -9.16
C MET A 524 17.61 12.16 -10.34
N PRO A 525 16.36 12.23 -10.84
CA PRO A 525 16.00 13.24 -11.82
C PRO A 525 16.29 14.65 -11.26
N PRO A 526 16.70 15.61 -12.12
CA PRO A 526 16.92 16.97 -11.67
C PRO A 526 15.63 17.56 -11.10
N ALA A 527 15.74 18.36 -10.03
CA ALA A 527 14.58 18.97 -9.40
C ALA A 527 13.85 19.92 -10.38
N ILE A 528 12.54 19.78 -10.48
CA ILE A 528 11.67 20.60 -11.34
C ILE A 528 10.60 21.27 -10.44
N PRO A 529 10.35 22.58 -10.60
CA PRO A 529 9.30 23.26 -9.85
C PRO A 529 7.92 22.65 -10.09
N LEU A 530 7.11 22.54 -9.02
CA LEU A 530 5.73 22.12 -9.16
C LEU A 530 4.90 23.17 -9.92
N PRO A 531 4.02 22.74 -10.84
CA PRO A 531 3.03 23.63 -11.40
C PRO A 531 2.04 24.06 -10.29
N PRO A 532 1.57 25.31 -10.28
CA PRO A 532 0.60 25.76 -9.30
C PRO A 532 -0.71 24.96 -9.44
N PRO A 533 -1.41 24.66 -8.33
CA PRO A 533 -2.68 23.96 -8.40
C PRO A 533 -3.67 24.78 -9.21
N ARG A 534 -4.30 24.14 -10.20
CA ARG A 534 -5.29 24.77 -11.06
C ARG A 534 -6.67 24.62 -10.42
N GLN A 535 -7.29 25.75 -10.09
CA GLN A 535 -8.72 25.78 -9.76
C GLN A 535 -9.50 25.52 -11.04
N LEU A 536 -10.38 24.52 -11.01
CA LEU A 536 -11.25 24.20 -12.12
C LEU A 536 -12.56 24.96 -11.97
N VAL A 537 -13.05 25.50 -13.09
CA VAL A 537 -14.42 26.00 -13.17
C VAL A 537 -15.33 24.80 -13.46
N PHE A 538 -16.60 24.86 -13.08
CA PHE A 538 -17.54 23.75 -13.26
C PHE A 538 -17.61 23.22 -14.70
N SER A 539 -17.47 24.09 -15.71
CA SER A 539 -17.37 23.71 -17.12
C SER A 539 -16.13 22.86 -17.42
N ASP A 540 -14.98 23.17 -16.81
CA ASP A 540 -13.74 22.41 -16.97
C ASP A 540 -13.86 21.00 -16.40
N ILE A 541 -14.72 20.79 -15.40
CA ILE A 541 -14.97 19.47 -14.80
C ILE A 541 -15.79 18.61 -15.77
N VAL A 542 -16.80 19.19 -16.40
CA VAL A 542 -17.63 18.50 -17.41
C VAL A 542 -16.81 18.19 -18.68
N GLU A 543 -15.84 19.03 -19.04
CA GLU A 543 -14.95 18.81 -20.19
C GLU A 543 -13.78 17.85 -19.87
N ALA A 544 -13.15 17.99 -18.69
CA ALA A 544 -12.21 17.00 -18.15
C ALA A 544 -12.83 15.61 -18.06
N HIS A 545 -14.13 15.55 -17.82
CA HIS A 545 -14.92 14.31 -17.80
C HIS A 545 -15.03 13.65 -19.18
N HIS A 546 -15.11 14.42 -20.27
CA HIS A 546 -15.08 13.87 -21.63
C HIS A 546 -13.70 13.25 -21.96
N LYS A 547 -12.62 13.80 -21.40
CA LYS A 547 -11.25 13.27 -21.51
C LYS A 547 -10.98 12.09 -20.56
N PHE A 548 -11.66 12.02 -19.42
CA PHE A 548 -11.63 10.89 -18.48
C PHE A 548 -12.22 9.61 -19.09
N ASN A 549 -13.28 9.72 -19.90
CA ASN A 549 -13.81 8.61 -20.70
C ASN A 549 -12.82 8.09 -21.77
N HIS A 550 -11.72 8.81 -22.00
CA HIS A 550 -10.60 8.42 -22.87
C HIS A 550 -9.28 8.19 -22.10
N GLY A 551 -9.34 7.97 -20.77
CA GLY A 551 -8.19 7.56 -19.97
C GLY A 551 -7.29 8.68 -19.45
N GLN A 552 -7.69 9.95 -19.52
CA GLN A 552 -6.98 11.06 -18.89
C GLN A 552 -7.65 11.50 -17.58
N ASN A 553 -7.01 11.21 -16.44
CA ASN A 553 -7.62 11.42 -15.13
C ASN A 553 -7.26 12.76 -14.50
N VAL A 554 -8.27 13.55 -14.17
CA VAL A 554 -8.16 14.76 -13.37
C VAL A 554 -8.56 14.40 -11.94
N SER A 555 -7.58 14.35 -11.03
CA SER A 555 -7.87 14.15 -9.60
C SER A 555 -8.45 15.45 -9.04
N THR A 556 -9.77 15.49 -8.83
CA THR A 556 -10.48 16.64 -8.28
C THR A 556 -10.88 16.42 -6.83
N SER A 557 -10.47 17.30 -5.91
CA SER A 557 -11.21 17.44 -4.64
C SER A 557 -12.28 18.49 -4.78
N THR A 558 -13.48 18.17 -4.30
CA THR A 558 -14.55 19.15 -4.18
C THR A 558 -14.64 19.67 -2.76
N LEU A 559 -14.49 20.99 -2.56
CA LEU A 559 -14.92 21.66 -1.33
C LEU A 559 -16.31 22.24 -1.56
N LEU A 560 -17.30 21.68 -0.87
CA LEU A 560 -18.62 22.29 -0.75
C LEU A 560 -18.55 23.35 0.35
N THR A 561 -18.90 24.61 0.10
CA THR A 561 -19.06 25.60 1.17
C THR A 561 -20.45 26.19 1.11
N VAL A 562 -21.27 25.88 2.11
CA VAL A 562 -22.58 26.54 2.26
C VAL A 562 -22.35 27.88 2.96
N ARG A 563 -22.46 28.98 2.23
CA ARG A 563 -22.38 30.36 2.76
C ARG A 563 -23.74 31.01 2.68
N ARG A 564 -23.94 32.06 3.47
CA ARG A 564 -25.11 32.93 3.37
C ARG A 564 -24.65 34.36 3.19
N GLN A 565 -25.29 35.05 2.27
CA GLN A 565 -25.20 36.50 2.16
C GLN A 565 -26.55 37.13 2.47
N SER A 566 -26.51 38.35 3.01
CA SER A 566 -27.69 39.18 3.24
C SER A 566 -27.70 40.30 2.21
N GLU A 567 -28.87 40.66 1.69
CA GLU A 567 -29.11 42.07 1.38
C GLU A 567 -30.56 42.53 1.56
N LYS A 568 -30.64 43.63 2.31
CA LYS A 568 -31.65 44.68 2.50
C LYS A 568 -33.13 44.41 2.82
N GLN A 569 -33.54 45.21 3.81
CA GLN A 569 -34.87 45.55 4.29
C GLN A 569 -35.91 45.70 3.17
N TYR A 570 -37.04 45.02 3.32
CA TYR A 570 -38.30 45.59 2.87
C TYR A 570 -38.88 46.40 4.03
N LYS A 571 -38.95 47.72 3.86
CA LYS A 571 -39.98 48.52 4.52
C LYS A 571 -41.28 48.21 3.79
N ILE A 572 -42.17 47.45 4.42
CA ILE A 572 -43.58 47.81 4.61
C ILE A 572 -43.95 47.36 6.01
#